data_AF-J9G9G6-F1
#
_entry.id   AF-J9G9G6-F1
#
_cell.length_a   1.000
_cell.length_b   1.000
_cell.length_c   1.000
_cell.angle_alpha   90.00
_cell.angle_beta   90.00
_cell.angle_gamma   90.00
#
_symmetry.space_group_name_H-M   'P 1'
#
loop_
_entity.id
_entity.type
_entity.pdbx_description
1 polymer ?
#
loop_
_entity_poly.entity_id
_entity_poly.type
_entity_poly.pdbx_seq_one_letter_code
_entity_poly.pdbx_strand_id
1 'polypeptide(L)' 'MGCTAEAVDLFVSNKQLFAPGKAVNAGGVATSGLEMTQNAMHISWTAAEVDAKLHQIMSDIHE' A
#
# COMPACT_ATOMS: atom_id res chain seq x y z
N MET A 1 -3.62 13.88 6.79
CA MET A 1 -3.31 12.52 7.29
C MET A 1 -4.49 12.05 8.12
N GLY A 2 -4.79 10.75 8.20
CA GLY A 2 -6.02 10.23 8.82
C GLY A 2 -6.15 10.44 10.35
N CYS A 3 -5.11 10.94 11.00
CA CYS A 3 -5.08 11.29 12.42
C CYS A 3 -4.34 12.61 12.62
N THR A 4 -4.66 13.33 13.70
CA THR A 4 -3.79 14.43 14.18
C THR A 4 -2.53 13.85 14.81
N ALA A 5 -1.50 14.67 15.00
CA ALA A 5 -0.26 14.22 15.64
C ALA A 5 -0.50 13.69 17.06
N GLU A 6 -1.34 14.39 17.83
CA GLU A 6 -1.69 14.02 19.20
C GLU A 6 -2.41 12.67 19.27
N ALA A 7 -3.25 12.36 18.27
CA ALA A 7 -3.92 11.07 18.18
C ALA A 7 -2.94 9.93 17.87
N VAL A 8 -1.95 10.17 17.01
CA VAL A 8 -0.86 9.20 16.74
C VAL A 8 -0.08 8.92 18.02
N ASP A 9 0.33 9.97 18.74
CA ASP A 9 1.06 9.83 20.00
C ASP A 9 0.26 9.05 21.06
N LEU A 10 -1.06 9.26 21.11
CA LEU A 10 -1.96 8.54 22.00
C LEU A 10 -2.04 7.04 21.64
N PHE A 11 -2.14 6.69 20.35
CA PHE A 11 -2.13 5.28 19.94
C PHE A 11 -0.82 4.58 20.29
N VAL A 12 0.32 5.22 19.99
CA VAL A 12 1.65 4.66 20.23
C VAL A 12 1.91 4.49 21.74
N SER A 13 1.60 5.50 22.54
CA SER A 13 1.77 5.44 24.01
C SER A 13 0.90 4.36 24.68
N ASN A 14 -0.27 4.06 24.11
CA ASN A 14 -1.18 3.01 24.58
C ASN A 14 -0.92 1.64 23.92
N LYS A 15 0.21 1.48 23.21
CA LYS A 15 0.58 0.24 22.50
C LYS A 15 -0.52 -0.25 21.54
N GLN A 16 -1.30 0.66 20.99
CA GLN A 16 -2.23 0.35 19.91
C GLN A 16 -1.47 0.29 18.60
N LEU A 17 -1.81 -0.69 17.76
CA LEU A 17 -1.24 -0.79 16.43
C LEU A 17 -1.61 0.45 15.62
N PHE A 18 -0.60 1.09 15.04
CA PHE A 18 -0.76 2.25 14.17
C PHE A 18 0.12 2.06 12.94
N ALA A 19 -0.48 2.17 11.77
CA ALA A 19 0.21 2.10 10.49
C ALA A 19 0.05 3.44 9.77
N PRO A 20 1.16 4.08 9.34
CA PRO A 20 1.09 5.43 8.80
C PRO A 20 0.43 5.42 7.41
N GLY A 21 -0.32 6.48 7.12
CA GLY A 21 -1.05 6.65 5.86
C GLY A 21 -0.18 6.33 4.63
N LYS A 22 1.03 6.90 4.57
CA LYS A 22 2.02 6.71 3.50
C LYS A 22 2.34 5.24 3.15
N ALA A 23 2.14 4.31 4.07
CA ALA A 23 2.32 2.88 3.84
C ALA A 23 0.99 2.22 3.47
N VAL A 24 -0.03 2.35 4.33
CA VAL A 24 -1.33 1.66 4.15
C VAL A 24 -2.09 2.07 2.89
N ASN A 25 -1.84 3.26 2.35
CA ASN A 25 -2.51 3.76 1.14
C ASN A 25 -1.62 3.66 -0.12
N ALA A 26 -0.43 3.09 -0.02
CA ALA A 26 0.51 2.98 -1.14
C ALA A 26 -0.02 2.11 -2.29
N GLY A 27 -1.02 1.27 -2.03
CA GLY A 27 -1.60 0.36 -3.02
C GLY A 27 -2.12 1.05 -4.29
N GLY A 28 -2.64 2.27 -4.18
CA GLY A 28 -3.07 3.04 -5.35
C GLY A 28 -1.91 3.37 -6.30
N VAL A 29 -0.82 3.91 -5.74
CA VAL A 29 0.40 4.23 -6.50
C VAL A 29 1.06 2.96 -7.04
N ALA A 30 1.12 1.90 -6.24
CA ALA A 30 1.65 0.61 -6.66
C ALA A 30 0.89 0.04 -7.86
N THR A 31 -0.44 0.08 -7.84
CA THR A 31 -1.29 -0.40 -8.94
C THR A 31 -1.11 0.44 -10.20
N SER A 32 -0.91 1.76 -10.09
CA SER A 32 -0.53 2.60 -11.23
C SER A 32 0.82 2.19 -11.83
N GLY A 33 1.80 1.81 -10.99
CA GLY A 33 3.07 1.24 -11.47
C GLY A 33 2.89 -0.09 -12.22
N LEU A 34 1.98 -0.95 -11.74
CA LEU A 34 1.60 -2.19 -12.44
C LEU A 34 0.93 -1.90 -13.79
N GLU A 35 0.07 -0.88 -13.87
CA GLU A 35 -0.54 -0.42 -15.13
C GLU A 35 0.53 0.06 -16.13
N MET A 36 1.46 0.92 -15.67
CA MET A 36 2.57 1.39 -16.50
C MET A 36 3.44 0.24 -17.02
N THR A 37 3.66 -0.79 -16.21
CA THR A 37 4.42 -1.99 -16.59
C THR A 37 3.70 -2.79 -17.68
N GLN A 38 2.39 -3.03 -17.51
CA GLN A 38 1.57 -3.69 -18.53
C GLN A 38 1.62 -2.94 -19.87
N ASN A 39 1.47 -1.62 -19.82
CA ASN A 39 1.53 -0.76 -21.01
C ASN A 39 2.90 -0.83 -21.70
N ALA A 40 4.00 -0.73 -20.95
CA ALA A 40 5.35 -0.78 -21.51
C ALA A 40 5.71 -2.15 -22.11
N MET A 41 5.17 -3.23 -21.55
CA MET A 41 5.43 -4.60 -22.00
C MET A 41 4.41 -5.11 -23.03
N HIS A 42 3.36 -4.34 -23.32
CA HIS A 42 2.23 -4.77 -24.16
C HIS A 42 1.61 -6.11 -23.71
N ILE A 43 1.49 -6.29 -22.40
CA ILE A 43 0.84 -7.45 -21.79
C ILE A 43 -0.42 -7.01 -21.05
N SER A 44 -1.31 -7.97 -20.79
CA SER A 44 -2.49 -7.78 -19.95
C SER A 44 -2.52 -8.87 -18.91
N TRP A 45 -2.56 -8.48 -17.64
CA TRP A 45 -2.75 -9.39 -16.52
C TRP A 45 -4.23 -9.51 -16.19
N THR A 46 -4.63 -10.69 -15.72
CA THR A 46 -5.93 -10.88 -15.09
C THR A 46 -6.01 -10.10 -13.79
N ALA A 47 -7.24 -9.82 -13.33
CA ALA A 47 -7.46 -9.17 -12.03
C ALA A 47 -6.80 -9.95 -10.87
N ALA A 48 -6.80 -11.28 -10.92
CA ALA A 48 -6.17 -12.12 -9.89
C ALA A 48 -4.63 -11.97 -9.88
N GLU A 49 -4.00 -11.85 -11.04
CA GLU A 49 -2.55 -11.61 -11.14
C GLU A 49 -2.17 -10.21 -10.64
N VAL A 50 -2.98 -9.19 -10.92
CA VAL A 50 -2.77 -7.83 -10.39
C VAL A 50 -2.92 -7.84 -8.87
N ASP A 51 -3.96 -8.48 -8.34
CA ASP A 51 -4.20 -8.58 -6.90
C ASP A 51 -3.07 -9.32 -6.17
N ALA A 52 -2.57 -10.43 -6.73
CA ALA A 52 -1.44 -11.16 -6.16
C ALA A 52 -0.16 -10.30 -6.11
N LYS A 53 0.12 -9.54 -7.17
CA LYS A 53 1.26 -8.61 -7.22
C LYS A 53 1.09 -7.46 -6.23
N LEU A 54 -0.10 -6.88 -6.12
CA LEU A 54 -0.41 -5.84 -5.15
C LEU A 54 -0.22 -6.35 -3.72
N HIS A 55 -0.73 -7.54 -3.39
CA HIS A 55 -0.54 -8.16 -2.09
C HIS A 55 0.94 -8.37 -1.75
N GLN A 56 1.75 -8.80 -2.71
CA GLN A 56 3.21 -8.91 -2.51
C GLN A 56 3.83 -7.55 -2.21
N ILE A 57 3.53 -6.52 -3.02
CA ILE A 57 4.05 -5.16 -2.82
C ILE A 57 3.67 -4.62 -1.43
N MET A 58 2.42 -4.82 -1.00
CA MET A 58 1.97 -4.36 0.32
C MET A 58 2.63 -5.13 1.46
N SER A 59 2.97 -6.41 1.25
CA SER A 59 3.75 -7.21 2.20
C SER A 59 5.20 -6.70 2.28
N ASP A 60 5.81 -6.39 1.14
CA ASP A 60 7.17 -5.81 1.07
C ASP A 60 7.24 -4.40 1.69
N ILE A 61 6.16 -3.62 1.65
CA ILE A 61 6.06 -2.31 2.33
C ILE A 61 5.91 -2.47 3.86
N HIS A 62 5.34 -3.59 4.30
CA HIS A 62 5.14 -3.88 5.71
C HIS A 62 6.42 -4.39 6.40
N GLU A 63 7.24 -5.17 5.70
CA GLU A 63 8.57 -5.63 6.15
C GLU A 63 9.57 -4.49 6.35
#